data_AF-A0A844UED8-F1
#
_entry.id   AF-A0A844UED8-F1
#
_cell.length_a   1.000
_cell.length_b   1.000
_cell.length_c   1.000
_cell.angle_alpha   90.00
_cell.angle_beta   90.00
_cell.angle_gamma   90.00
#
_symmetry.space_group_name_H-M   'P 1'
#
loop_
_entity.id
_entity.type
_entity.pdbx_description
1 polymer ?
#
loop_
_entity_poly.entity_id
_entity_poly.type
_entity_poly.pdbx_seq_one_letter_code
_entity_poly.pdbx_strand_id
1 'polypeptide(L)' 'MKQSVSETVAKDILLEELEEQGHIHMVEDVIFWALEHYAESKTGYGGAVVANYIVRRIKEQEQKTQDKKRWSRG' A
#
# COMPACT_ATOMS: atom_id res chain seq x y z
N MET A 1 15.56 5.07 -20.82
CA MET A 1 14.70 4.78 -19.66
C MET A 1 15.35 3.67 -18.86
N LYS A 2 15.57 3.84 -17.55
CA LYS A 2 16.04 2.75 -16.70
C LYS A 2 14.83 1.87 -16.38
N GLN A 3 14.64 0.78 -17.11
CA GLN A 3 13.73 -0.27 -16.65
C GLN A 3 14.34 -0.88 -15.40
N SER A 4 13.72 -0.62 -14.25
CA SER A 4 13.93 -1.41 -13.05
C SER A 4 13.30 -2.76 -13.33
N VAL A 5 14.09 -3.75 -13.74
CA VAL A 5 13.62 -5.14 -13.80
C VAL A 5 13.28 -5.55 -12.37
N SER A 6 12.01 -5.72 -12.05
CA SER A 6 11.62 -6.26 -10.75
C SER A 6 12.21 -7.65 -10.56
N GLU A 7 12.60 -7.99 -9.32
CA GLU A 7 13.08 -9.32 -8.97
C GLU A 7 11.98 -10.40 -9.07
N THR A 8 10.71 -10.01 -9.19
CA THR A 8 9.58 -10.95 -9.32
C THR A 8 8.50 -10.46 -10.27
N VAL A 9 7.92 -11.41 -11.02
CA VAL A 9 6.76 -11.19 -11.91
C VAL A 9 5.58 -10.58 -11.16
N ALA A 10 5.36 -10.97 -9.90
CA ALA A 10 4.29 -10.43 -9.08
C ALA A 10 4.42 -8.91 -8.86
N LYS A 11 5.64 -8.41 -8.62
CA LYS A 11 5.87 -6.98 -8.47
C LYS A 11 5.74 -6.22 -9.79
N ASP A 12 6.14 -6.80 -10.92
CA ASP A 12 5.93 -6.16 -12.23
C ASP A 12 4.43 -5.98 -12.50
N ILE A 13 3.63 -7.04 -12.33
CA ILE A 13 2.17 -6.97 -12.52
C ILE A 13 1.54 -5.92 -11.60
N LEU A 14 1.93 -5.89 -10.31
CA LEU A 14 1.38 -4.89 -9.38
C LEU A 14 1.74 -3.45 -9.78
N LEU A 15 2.95 -3.22 -10.30
CA LEU A 15 3.36 -1.90 -10.78
C LEU A 15 2.65 -1.54 -12.07
N GLU A 16 2.51 -2.47 -13.01
CA GLU A 16 1.76 -2.29 -14.26
C GLU A 16 0.29 -1.94 -13.95
N GLU A 17 -0.38 -2.65 -13.05
CA GLU A 17 -1.77 -2.34 -12.67
C GLU A 17 -1.91 -0.97 -11.98
N LEU A 18 -0.89 -0.54 -11.23
CA LEU A 18 -0.84 0.80 -10.63
C LEU A 18 -0.53 1.90 -11.65
N GLU A 19 0.10 1.58 -12.78
CA GLU A 19 0.51 2.53 -13.82
C GLU A 19 -0.46 2.59 -15.01
N GLU A 20 -1.07 1.48 -15.43
CA GLU A 20 -1.66 1.32 -16.76
C GLU A 20 -3.20 1.35 -16.83
N GLN A 21 -3.94 1.40 -15.72
CA GLN A 21 -5.41 1.44 -15.82
C GLN A 21 -6.03 2.55 -14.96
N GLY A 22 -7.04 3.23 -15.51
CA GLY A 22 -7.69 4.45 -14.99
C GLY A 22 -8.43 4.32 -13.66
N HIS A 23 -8.07 3.33 -12.84
CA HIS A 23 -8.67 3.00 -11.55
C HIS A 23 -7.63 2.65 -10.47
N ILE A 24 -6.51 3.38 -10.46
CA ILE A 24 -5.41 3.25 -9.47
C ILE A 24 -5.94 3.09 -8.03
N HIS A 25 -6.96 3.88 -7.66
CA HIS A 25 -7.58 3.82 -6.34
C HIS A 25 -8.17 2.44 -5.98
N MET A 26 -8.73 1.71 -6.95
CA MET A 26 -9.27 0.37 -6.68
C MET A 26 -8.15 -0.65 -6.43
N VAL A 27 -7.02 -0.51 -7.14
CA VAL A 27 -5.84 -1.36 -6.94
C VAL A 27 -5.21 -1.08 -5.57
N GLU A 28 -5.07 0.20 -5.20
CA GLU A 28 -4.61 0.63 -3.88
C GLU A 28 -5.48 0.04 -2.75
N ASP A 29 -6.81 0.13 -2.88
CA ASP A 29 -7.76 -0.39 -1.89
C ASP A 29 -7.62 -1.92 -1.73
N VAL A 30 -7.48 -2.67 -2.82
CA VAL A 30 -7.32 -4.13 -2.79
C VAL A 30 -5.99 -4.52 -2.13
N ILE A 31 -4.89 -3.84 -2.47
CA ILE A 31 -3.58 -4.09 -1.85
C ILE A 31 -3.64 -3.81 -0.36
N PHE A 32 -4.26 -2.69 0.04
CA PHE A 32 -4.40 -2.32 1.43
C PHE A 32 -5.20 -3.35 2.22
N TRP A 33 -6.37 -3.75 1.70
CA TRP A 33 -7.19 -4.80 2.29
C TRP A 33 -6.43 -6.12 2.45
N ALA A 34 -5.65 -6.53 1.43
CA ALA A 34 -4.86 -7.75 1.48
C ALA A 34 -3.79 -7.70 2.58
N LEU A 35 -3.14 -6.55 2.77
CA LEU A 35 -2.15 -6.36 3.83
C LEU A 35 -2.78 -6.40 5.22
N GLU A 36 -3.93 -5.74 5.42
CA GLU A 36 -4.67 -5.79 6.68
C GLU A 36 -5.10 -7.23 7.00
N HIS A 37 -5.74 -7.90 6.05
CA HIS A 37 -6.19 -9.27 6.21
C HIS A 37 -5.03 -10.23 6.51
N TYR A 38 -3.89 -10.08 5.83
CA TYR A 38 -2.72 -10.92 6.06
C TYR A 38 -2.12 -10.69 7.45
N ALA A 39 -2.03 -9.42 7.89
CA ALA A 39 -1.53 -9.08 9.22
C ALA A 39 -2.42 -9.66 10.33
N GLU A 40 -3.73 -9.68 10.15
CA GLU A 40 -4.70 -10.19 11.11
C GLU A 40 -4.82 -11.73 11.11
N SER A 41 -4.81 -12.35 9.92
CA SER A 41 -5.05 -13.79 9.77
C SER A 41 -3.82 -14.67 10.02
N LYS A 42 -2.60 -14.12 9.97
CA LYS A 42 -1.33 -14.87 10.10
C LYS A 42 -0.48 -14.40 11.27
N THR A 43 -1.08 -14.30 12.46
CA THR A 43 -0.36 -13.90 13.68
C THR A 43 0.85 -14.80 13.95
N GLY A 44 1.99 -14.19 14.27
CA GLY A 44 3.25 -14.90 14.57
C GLY A 44 4.15 -15.20 13.35
N TYR A 45 3.68 -14.95 12.11
CA TYR A 45 4.52 -15.10 10.92
C TYR A 45 5.28 -13.80 10.61
N GLY A 46 6.54 -13.93 10.17
CA GLY A 46 7.37 -12.76 9.81
C GLY A 46 6.72 -11.88 8.73
N GLY A 47 6.02 -12.48 7.77
CA GLY A 47 5.25 -11.73 6.77
C GLY A 47 4.14 -10.87 7.40
N ALA A 48 3.49 -11.32 8.47
CA ALA A 48 2.41 -10.58 9.11
C ALA A 48 2.95 -9.36 9.86
N VAL A 49 4.17 -9.44 10.40
CA VAL A 49 4.88 -8.28 10.97
C VAL A 49 5.16 -7.25 9.89
N VAL A 50 5.63 -7.68 8.71
CA VAL A 50 5.88 -6.80 7.57
C VAL A 50 4.57 -6.16 7.09
N ALA A 51 3.50 -6.94 6.93
CA ALA A 51 2.19 -6.44 6.53
C ALA A 51 1.65 -5.41 7.52
N ASN A 52 1.71 -5.69 8.83
CA ASN A 52 1.31 -4.75 9.88
C ASN A 52 2.12 -3.45 9.82
N TYR A 53 3.44 -3.54 9.64
CA TYR A 53 4.29 -2.37 9.51
C TYR A 53 3.90 -1.50 8.32
N ILE A 54 3.62 -2.09 7.16
CA ILE A 54 3.18 -1.36 5.96
C ILE A 54 1.83 -0.69 6.20
N VAL A 55 0.84 -1.42 6.71
CA VAL A 55 -0.50 -0.87 7.03
C VAL A 55 -0.39 0.32 7.97
N ARG A 56 0.39 0.19 9.05
CA ARG A 56 0.58 1.27 10.03
C ARG A 56 1.19 2.51 9.38
N ARG A 57 2.22 2.32 8.55
CA ARG A 57 2.89 3.41 7.84
C ARG A 57 1.93 4.14 6.88
N ILE A 58 1.05 3.42 6.19
CA ILE A 58 0.04 4.03 5.30
C ILE A 58 -0.93 4.89 6.13
N LYS A 59 -1.56 4.31 7.16
CA LYS A 59 -2.52 5.02 8.04
C LYS A 59 -1.91 6.28 8.68
N GLU A 60 -0.65 6.21 9.13
CA GLU A 60 0.07 7.37 9.68
C GLU A 60 0.23 8.51 8.67
N GLN A 61 0.48 8.20 7.39
CA GLN A 61 0.66 9.23 6.35
C GLN A 61 -0.67 9.82 5.90
N GLU A 62 -1.72 9.01 5.83
CA GLU A 62 -3.09 9.48 5.58
C GLU A 62 -3.53 10.45 6.67
N GLN A 63 -3.30 10.11 7.94
CA GLN A 63 -3.62 11.00 9.07
C GLN A 63 -2.86 12.33 8.97
N LYS A 64 -1.55 12.29 8.72
CA LYS A 64 -0.74 13.51 8.51
C LYS A 64 -1.27 14.38 7.36
N THR A 65 -1.79 13.75 6.31
CA THR A 65 -2.35 14.45 5.16
C THR A 65 -3.68 15.12 5.53
N GLN A 66 -4.52 14.45 6.31
CA GLN A 66 -5.76 15.03 6.84
C GLN A 66 -5.48 16.20 7.80
N ASP A 67 -4.52 16.06 8.71
CA ASP A 67 -4.15 17.10 9.66
C ASP A 67 -3.65 18.37 8.95
N LYS A 68 -2.79 18.21 7.92
CA LYS A 68 -2.34 19.31 7.06
C LYS A 68 -3.52 20.00 6.38
N LYS A 69 -4.44 19.24 5.77
CA LYS A 69 -5.64 19.79 5.12
C LYS A 69 -6.53 20.56 6.10
N ARG A 70 -6.60 20.10 7.36
CA ARG A 70 -7.37 20.77 8.42
C ARG A 70 -6.75 22.12 8.80
N TRP A 71 -5.43 22.18 8.95
CA TRP A 71 -4.72 23.42 9.32
C TRP A 71 -4.61 24.42 8.18
N SER A 72 -4.66 23.99 6.91
CA SER A 72 -4.69 24.92 5.77
C SER A 72 -6.06 25.55 5.50
N ARG A 73 -7.12 25.13 6.20
CA ARG A 73 -8.51 25.61 6.02
C ARG A 73 -9.01 26.52 7.15
N GLY A 74 -8.23 26.71 8.21
CA GLY A 74 -8.54 27.61 9.33
C GLY A 74 -7.59 28.78 9.33
#